data_AF-A0A952UU83-F1
#
_entry.id   AF-A0A952UU83-F1
#
_cell.length_a   1.000
_cell.length_b   1.000
_cell.length_c   1.000
_cell.angle_alpha   90.00
_cell.angle_beta   90.00
_cell.angle_gamma   90.00
#
_symmetry.space_group_name_H-M   'P 1'
#
loop_
_entity.id
_entity.type
_entity.pdbx_description
1 polymer ?
#
loop_
_entity_poly.entity_id
_entity_poly.type
_entity_poly.pdbx_seq_one_letter_code
_entity_poly.pdbx_strand_id
1 'polypeptide(L)'
;MHRSLITLSLTLGLTALACSSESDPDAGGNGATGASGGNGATGGNGATGGNGGTSGAGGTGAVGGVGGTGAGGPECAAGPGFEIEATPRQIENVTGRLITPSGAPATGVLTQVCGKDICINGQTIDDGVFATCQNDSLGTPVCVTGISPGQPIKQPALKYGDGLRYAKFAYLLPAGAVHALDTVTIIPIDPPGTGQPMVPGVGASSHGVKLGLTEDARVHVDILSYMEDDEHQFRAVVFGPSEAPIAVDQALGFELLVGTTPVETTFCPHASLSVPNSEGWAAGTEVEFFIHGVSLEEEWAPYGGWAKVSDGVVSADGAEVVTAEGQGIPYLSVFGIRRKP
;
A
#
# COMPACT_ATOMS: atom_id res chain seq x y z
N MET A 1 -4.54 50.87 -29.13
CA MET A 1 -5.59 50.32 -28.24
C MET A 1 -6.53 49.47 -29.10
N HIS A 2 -6.32 48.16 -29.16
CA HIS A 2 -7.17 47.23 -29.91
C HIS A 2 -7.56 46.09 -28.96
N ARG A 3 -8.84 46.04 -28.60
CA ARG A 3 -9.45 44.96 -27.85
C ARG A 3 -10.08 44.01 -28.85
N SER A 4 -9.51 42.81 -29.01
CA SER A 4 -10.15 41.71 -29.71
C SER A 4 -11.14 41.04 -28.76
N LEU A 5 -12.44 41.11 -29.09
CA LEU A 5 -13.46 40.23 -28.54
C LEU A 5 -13.35 38.86 -29.24
N ILE A 6 -13.18 37.79 -28.46
CA ILE A 6 -13.34 36.41 -28.91
C ILE A 6 -14.73 35.98 -28.46
N THR A 7 -15.61 35.72 -29.43
CA THR A 7 -16.94 35.14 -29.21
C THR A 7 -16.81 33.62 -29.27
N LEU A 8 -17.03 32.94 -28.15
CA LEU A 8 -17.04 31.48 -28.07
C LEU A 8 -18.49 30.99 -28.19
N SER A 9 -18.84 30.39 -29.32
CA SER A 9 -20.13 29.71 -29.53
C SER A 9 -20.06 28.31 -28.93
N LEU A 10 -20.91 28.05 -27.92
CA LEU A 10 -21.08 26.75 -27.29
C LEU A 10 -22.21 25.99 -27.99
N THR A 11 -21.88 24.95 -28.74
CA THR A 11 -22.86 24.07 -29.39
C THR A 11 -23.18 22.91 -28.44
N LEU A 12 -24.38 22.92 -27.86
CA LEU A 12 -24.91 21.80 -27.07
C LEU A 12 -25.42 20.70 -28.02
N GLY A 13 -24.69 19.59 -28.09
CA GLY A 13 -25.14 18.36 -28.76
C GLY A 13 -25.90 17.47 -27.79
N LEU A 14 -27.21 17.32 -28.01
CA LEU A 14 -28.10 16.44 -27.26
C LEU A 14 -28.16 15.09 -27.99
N THR A 15 -27.57 14.03 -27.43
CA THR A 15 -27.68 12.66 -27.98
C THR A 15 -28.63 11.83 -27.10
N ALA A 16 -29.74 11.42 -27.70
CA ALA A 16 -30.76 10.59 -27.07
C ALA A 16 -30.31 9.12 -26.99
N LEU A 17 -30.50 8.51 -25.82
CA LEU A 17 -30.26 7.09 -25.55
C LEU A 17 -31.56 6.32 -25.86
N ALA A 18 -31.52 5.39 -26.82
CA ALA A 18 -32.62 4.49 -27.13
C ALA A 18 -32.39 3.13 -26.43
N CYS A 19 -33.34 2.73 -25.59
CA CYS A 19 -33.47 1.36 -25.08
C CYS A 19 -33.92 0.42 -26.19
N SER A 20 -33.29 -0.74 -26.31
CA SER A 20 -33.87 -1.91 -26.96
C SER A 20 -33.73 -3.13 -26.04
N SER A 21 -34.88 -3.63 -25.64
CA SER A 21 -35.13 -4.88 -24.92
C SER A 21 -34.93 -6.09 -25.84
N GLU A 22 -34.20 -7.10 -25.38
CA GLU A 22 -34.25 -8.45 -25.95
C GLU A 22 -34.73 -9.43 -24.90
N SER A 23 -35.83 -10.09 -25.25
CA SER A 23 -36.42 -11.26 -24.62
C SER A 23 -36.19 -12.45 -25.54
N ASP A 24 -35.91 -13.61 -24.94
CA ASP A 24 -36.49 -14.94 -25.18
C ASP A 24 -35.49 -16.13 -25.21
N PRO A 25 -35.96 -17.37 -24.94
CA PRO A 25 -35.27 -18.34 -24.09
C PRO A 25 -34.93 -19.65 -24.85
N ASP A 26 -34.58 -20.66 -24.06
CA ASP A 26 -34.67 -22.11 -24.31
C ASP A 26 -33.40 -22.95 -24.56
N ALA A 27 -33.31 -23.95 -23.68
CA ALA A 27 -33.02 -25.37 -23.93
C ALA A 27 -31.58 -25.86 -24.19
N GLY A 28 -31.03 -26.50 -23.16
CA GLY A 28 -30.85 -27.96 -23.15
C GLY A 28 -29.57 -28.54 -23.79
N GLY A 29 -28.80 -29.28 -22.99
CA GLY A 29 -27.76 -30.17 -23.51
C GLY A 29 -26.85 -30.78 -22.45
N ASN A 30 -27.06 -32.05 -22.14
CA ASN A 30 -26.31 -32.87 -21.19
C ASN A 30 -24.84 -33.13 -21.61
N GLY A 31 -23.97 -33.22 -20.60
CA GLY A 31 -23.09 -34.39 -20.41
C GLY A 31 -21.66 -34.34 -20.94
N ALA A 32 -20.70 -34.19 -20.03
CA ALA A 32 -19.44 -34.95 -20.06
C ALA A 32 -18.86 -35.06 -18.64
N THR A 33 -18.83 -36.30 -18.15
CA THR A 33 -18.15 -36.75 -16.94
C THR A 33 -16.64 -36.88 -17.17
N GLY A 34 -15.84 -36.47 -16.19
CA GLY A 34 -14.53 -37.07 -15.90
C GLY A 34 -13.32 -36.14 -15.98
N ALA A 35 -12.80 -35.73 -14.81
CA ALA A 35 -11.54 -36.25 -14.29
C ALA A 35 -11.27 -35.68 -12.89
N SER A 36 -11.10 -36.60 -11.95
CA SER A 36 -10.58 -36.42 -10.60
C SER A 36 -9.12 -35.94 -10.61
N GLY A 37 -8.77 -35.04 -9.69
CA GLY A 37 -7.37 -34.85 -9.30
C GLY A 37 -7.12 -33.60 -8.45
N GLY A 38 -6.77 -33.81 -7.18
CA GLY A 38 -6.12 -32.79 -6.34
C GLY A 38 -6.87 -32.46 -5.06
N ASN A 39 -6.64 -33.26 -4.00
CA ASN A 39 -6.93 -32.85 -2.64
C ASN A 39 -6.07 -31.61 -2.30
N GLY A 40 -6.67 -30.43 -2.37
CA GLY A 40 -6.16 -29.25 -1.67
C GLY A 40 -6.46 -29.39 -0.19
N ALA A 41 -5.42 -29.34 0.65
CA ALA A 41 -5.56 -29.40 2.09
C ALA A 41 -6.42 -28.22 2.57
N THR A 42 -7.56 -28.52 3.20
CA THR A 42 -8.36 -27.56 3.95
C THR A 42 -7.53 -27.06 5.13
N GLY A 43 -7.03 -25.83 5.04
CA GLY A 43 -6.48 -25.11 6.17
C GLY A 43 -7.54 -24.96 7.25
N GLY A 44 -7.20 -25.31 8.49
CA GLY A 44 -8.14 -25.32 9.60
C GLY A 44 -8.68 -23.93 9.91
N ASN A 45 -9.99 -23.86 10.18
CA ASN A 45 -10.65 -22.69 10.75
C ASN A 45 -9.93 -22.27 12.05
N GLY A 46 -9.29 -21.11 12.01
CA GLY A 46 -8.90 -20.37 13.20
C GLY A 46 -10.15 -19.86 13.94
N ALA A 47 -10.08 -19.90 15.27
CA ALA A 47 -11.22 -19.70 16.16
C ALA A 47 -11.93 -18.34 16.02
N THR A 48 -13.27 -18.36 16.01
CA THR A 48 -14.11 -17.23 16.39
C THR A 48 -13.81 -16.80 17.83
N GLY A 49 -13.13 -15.66 18.00
CA GLY A 49 -12.99 -14.96 19.27
C GLY A 49 -14.26 -14.14 19.58
N GLY A 50 -14.85 -14.38 20.75
CA GLY A 50 -16.13 -13.81 21.15
C GLY A 50 -16.08 -12.32 21.53
N ASN A 51 -17.23 -11.66 21.32
CA ASN A 51 -17.57 -10.38 21.90
C ASN A 51 -17.54 -10.45 23.44
N GLY A 52 -16.79 -9.54 24.07
CA GLY A 52 -16.83 -9.31 25.50
C GLY A 52 -15.93 -8.13 25.88
N GLY A 53 -16.52 -6.97 26.16
CA GLY A 53 -15.80 -5.76 26.53
C GLY A 53 -15.11 -5.89 27.88
N THR A 54 -13.90 -5.35 27.99
CA THR A 54 -13.41 -4.44 29.06
C THR A 54 -11.92 -4.17 28.82
N SER A 55 -11.51 -2.93 29.11
CA SER A 55 -10.15 -2.40 29.00
C SER A 55 -9.09 -3.34 29.56
N GLY A 56 -8.21 -3.85 28.69
CA GLY A 56 -7.08 -4.71 29.03
C GLY A 56 -5.86 -4.36 28.17
N ALA A 57 -4.68 -4.43 28.78
CA ALA A 57 -3.38 -4.01 28.27
C ALA A 57 -3.10 -4.37 26.80
N GLY A 58 -2.40 -3.46 26.10
CA GLY A 58 -1.96 -3.63 24.71
C GLY A 58 -1.27 -4.97 24.50
N GLY A 59 -1.97 -5.86 23.79
CA GLY A 59 -1.37 -7.08 23.29
C GLY A 59 -0.33 -6.71 22.25
N THR A 60 0.84 -7.34 22.34
CA THR A 60 1.78 -7.42 21.22
C THR A 60 0.99 -7.75 19.96
N GLY A 61 1.11 -6.90 18.93
CA GLY A 61 0.43 -7.09 17.66
C GLY A 61 0.57 -8.54 17.20
N ALA A 62 -0.53 -9.11 16.69
CA ALA A 62 -0.52 -10.48 16.23
C ALA A 62 0.57 -10.62 15.16
N VAL A 63 1.61 -11.40 15.46
CA VAL A 63 2.54 -11.89 14.45
C VAL A 63 1.68 -12.65 13.45
N GLY A 64 1.61 -12.16 12.21
CA GLY A 64 0.91 -12.85 11.12
C GLY A 64 1.31 -14.33 11.15
N GLY A 65 0.33 -15.21 11.36
CA GLY A 65 0.60 -16.63 11.51
C GLY A 65 1.26 -17.13 10.23
N VAL A 66 2.54 -17.48 10.31
CA VAL A 66 3.29 -18.04 9.17
C VAL A 66 2.56 -19.30 8.73
N GLY A 67 1.84 -19.21 7.61
CA GLY A 67 1.08 -20.32 7.07
C GLY A 67 1.98 -21.53 6.83
N GLY A 68 1.66 -22.64 7.51
CA GLY A 68 2.07 -24.01 7.21
C GLY A 68 3.55 -24.24 6.87
N THR A 69 4.29 -24.84 7.80
CA THR A 69 5.66 -25.35 7.64
C THR A 69 5.75 -26.40 6.52
N GLY A 70 5.80 -25.95 5.26
CA GLY A 70 6.43 -26.70 4.18
C GLY A 70 7.90 -26.93 4.55
N ALA A 71 8.36 -28.17 4.44
CA ALA A 71 9.64 -28.61 4.97
C ALA A 71 10.84 -27.77 4.46
N GLY A 72 11.54 -27.10 5.38
CA GLY A 72 13.02 -27.03 5.39
C GLY A 72 13.74 -25.98 4.55
N GLY A 73 13.09 -24.93 4.06
CA GLY A 73 13.81 -23.80 3.45
C GLY A 73 14.61 -22.99 4.51
N PRO A 74 15.82 -22.47 4.19
CA PRO A 74 16.57 -21.61 5.11
C PRO A 74 15.76 -20.34 5.39
N GLU A 75 15.55 -19.92 6.63
CA GLU A 75 14.76 -18.73 6.97
C GLU A 75 15.20 -17.47 6.20
N CYS A 76 14.29 -16.53 5.99
CA CYS A 76 14.65 -15.21 5.47
C CYS A 76 15.69 -14.56 6.37
N ALA A 77 16.69 -13.90 5.78
CA ALA A 77 17.64 -13.15 6.59
C ALA A 77 16.87 -12.04 7.33
N ALA A 78 17.08 -11.95 8.64
CA ALA A 78 16.52 -10.85 9.41
C ALA A 78 17.07 -9.52 8.87
N GLY A 79 16.21 -8.51 8.80
CA GLY A 79 16.64 -7.16 8.47
C GLY A 79 17.55 -6.53 9.54
N PRO A 80 18.14 -5.35 9.24
CA PRO A 80 19.07 -4.67 10.15
C PRO A 80 18.46 -4.28 11.51
N GLY A 81 17.13 -4.14 11.58
CA GLY A 81 16.41 -3.73 12.79
C GLY A 81 16.60 -2.24 13.10
N PHE A 82 15.49 -1.49 13.09
CA PHE A 82 15.49 -0.04 13.37
C PHE A 82 14.76 0.32 14.66
N GLU A 83 14.63 -0.63 15.57
CA GLU A 83 13.91 -0.40 16.82
C GLU A 83 14.54 0.74 17.63
N ILE A 84 13.75 1.80 17.81
CA ILE A 84 14.07 2.90 18.70
C ILE A 84 13.11 2.86 19.89
N GLU A 85 13.69 2.96 21.10
CA GLU A 85 12.91 3.20 22.30
C GLU A 85 12.27 4.59 22.24
N ALA A 86 10.95 4.62 22.13
CA ALA A 86 10.18 5.85 22.05
C ALA A 86 9.40 6.09 23.34
N THR A 87 9.48 7.31 23.87
CA THR A 87 8.62 7.74 24.97
C THR A 87 7.17 7.89 24.47
N PRO A 88 6.16 7.31 25.15
CA PRO A 88 4.77 7.52 24.80
C PRO A 88 4.39 9.02 24.80
N ARG A 89 3.62 9.44 23.79
CA ARG A 89 3.12 10.82 23.64
C ARG A 89 1.61 10.82 23.61
N GLN A 90 0.99 11.77 24.30
CA GLN A 90 -0.46 11.95 24.24
C GLN A 90 -0.86 12.53 22.89
N ILE A 91 -1.75 11.84 22.18
CA ILE A 91 -2.43 12.36 20.98
C ILE A 91 -3.91 12.51 21.34
N GLU A 92 -4.41 13.74 21.26
CA GLU A 92 -5.81 14.09 21.51
C GLU A 92 -6.64 14.00 20.24
N ASN A 93 -6.13 14.53 19.12
CA ASN A 93 -6.88 14.54 17.87
C ASN A 93 -5.98 14.69 16.64
N VAL A 94 -6.30 13.95 15.59
CA VAL A 94 -5.73 14.10 14.25
C VAL A 94 -6.86 14.35 13.26
N THR A 95 -6.80 15.49 12.57
CA THR A 95 -7.82 15.93 11.60
C THR A 95 -7.18 16.20 10.25
N GLY A 96 -7.95 16.02 9.19
CA GLY A 96 -7.52 16.22 7.81
C GLY A 96 -8.48 15.52 6.84
N ARG A 97 -8.08 15.46 5.57
CA ARG A 97 -8.77 14.71 4.52
C ARG A 97 -7.79 14.03 3.58
N LEU A 98 -8.18 12.92 2.97
CA LEU A 98 -7.44 12.29 1.88
C LEU A 98 -7.97 12.76 0.53
N ILE A 99 -7.05 13.14 -0.36
CA ILE A 99 -7.33 13.39 -1.77
C ILE A 99 -6.40 12.58 -2.67
N THR A 100 -6.86 12.21 -3.86
CA THR A 100 -5.99 11.66 -4.90
C THR A 100 -5.18 12.78 -5.58
N PRO A 101 -4.16 12.46 -6.40
CA PRO A 101 -3.43 13.46 -7.19
C PRO A 101 -4.32 14.29 -8.13
N SER A 102 -5.48 13.74 -8.55
CA SER A 102 -6.47 14.47 -9.34
C SER A 102 -7.34 15.44 -8.52
N GLY A 103 -7.16 15.50 -7.20
CA GLY A 103 -7.94 16.32 -6.27
C GLY A 103 -9.27 15.69 -5.85
N ALA A 104 -9.57 14.46 -6.26
CA ALA A 104 -10.80 13.78 -5.86
C ALA A 104 -10.69 13.30 -4.40
N PRO A 105 -11.76 13.42 -3.59
CA PRO A 105 -11.74 12.91 -2.23
C PRO A 105 -11.68 11.37 -2.22
N ALA A 106 -10.78 10.80 -1.41
CA ALA A 106 -10.70 9.36 -1.22
C ALA A 106 -11.57 8.94 -0.03
N THR A 107 -12.76 8.40 -0.29
CA THR A 107 -13.78 8.01 0.73
C THR A 107 -13.71 6.52 1.06
N GLY A 108 -14.02 6.14 2.30
CA GLY A 108 -14.02 4.74 2.74
C GLY A 108 -12.63 4.12 2.80
N VAL A 109 -11.60 4.95 3.00
CA VAL A 109 -10.21 4.52 3.11
C VAL A 109 -9.86 4.37 4.59
N LEU A 110 -9.24 3.25 4.96
CA LEU A 110 -8.73 3.05 6.31
C LEU A 110 -7.64 4.10 6.62
N THR A 111 -7.81 4.79 7.74
CA THR A 111 -6.84 5.75 8.27
C THR A 111 -6.63 5.44 9.75
N GLN A 112 -5.40 5.36 10.22
CA GLN A 112 -5.13 4.94 11.59
C GLN A 112 -4.16 5.89 12.25
N VAL A 113 -4.37 6.18 13.53
CA VAL A 113 -3.32 6.76 14.38
C VAL A 113 -2.69 5.62 15.15
N CYS A 114 -1.48 5.26 14.76
CA CYS A 114 -0.76 4.09 15.24
C CYS A 114 0.57 4.47 15.86
N GLY A 115 0.88 3.91 17.01
CA GLY A 115 2.23 3.76 17.51
C GLY A 115 2.76 2.36 17.31
N LYS A 116 3.90 2.11 17.93
CA LYS A 116 4.47 0.76 18.08
C LYS A 116 3.70 -0.13 19.05
N ASP A 117 2.88 0.46 19.92
CA ASP A 117 2.17 -0.22 21.01
C ASP A 117 0.66 -0.33 20.79
N ILE A 118 0.05 0.65 20.12
CA ILE A 118 -1.40 0.66 19.88
C ILE A 118 -1.76 1.35 18.57
N CYS A 119 -2.83 0.86 17.93
CA CYS A 119 -3.44 1.46 16.76
C CYS A 119 -4.90 1.81 17.04
N ILE A 120 -5.31 3.00 16.63
CA ILE A 120 -6.70 3.45 16.67
C ILE A 120 -7.17 3.65 15.24
N ASN A 121 -8.19 2.87 14.88
CA ASN A 121 -8.76 2.87 13.54
C ASN A 121 -9.73 4.03 13.37
N GLY A 122 -9.60 4.69 12.23
CA GLY A 122 -10.61 5.55 11.64
C GLY A 122 -10.76 5.19 10.16
N GLN A 123 -11.56 5.98 9.47
CA GLN A 123 -11.71 5.89 8.03
C GLN A 123 -12.00 7.28 7.47
N THR A 124 -11.86 7.44 6.17
CA THR A 124 -12.39 8.62 5.51
C THR A 124 -13.89 8.49 5.25
N ILE A 125 -14.65 9.54 5.57
CA ILE A 125 -16.07 9.67 5.21
C ILE A 125 -16.21 10.57 3.97
N ASP A 126 -17.42 11.07 3.71
CA ASP A 126 -17.71 12.01 2.64
C ASP A 126 -16.67 13.16 2.60
N ASP A 127 -16.35 13.60 1.38
CA ASP A 127 -15.28 14.56 1.08
C ASP A 127 -13.86 14.13 1.54
N GLY A 128 -13.66 12.85 1.85
CA GLY A 128 -12.38 12.27 2.21
C GLY A 128 -11.93 12.61 3.64
N VAL A 129 -12.80 13.17 4.47
CA VAL A 129 -12.46 13.66 5.82
C VAL A 129 -12.18 12.51 6.78
N PHE A 130 -11.13 12.60 7.59
CA PHE A 130 -10.84 11.60 8.63
C PHE A 130 -11.98 11.54 9.65
N ALA A 131 -12.41 10.35 10.02
CA ALA A 131 -13.40 10.14 11.06
C ALA A 131 -13.18 8.83 11.81
N THR A 132 -13.58 8.80 13.07
CA THR A 132 -13.81 7.56 13.81
C THR A 132 -15.30 7.25 13.78
N CYS A 133 -15.66 6.07 13.31
CA CYS A 133 -17.05 5.62 13.23
C CYS A 133 -17.29 4.48 14.20
N GLN A 134 -18.40 4.55 14.94
CA GLN A 134 -18.87 3.49 15.84
C GLN A 134 -20.35 3.27 15.61
N ASN A 135 -20.81 2.03 15.77
CA ASN A 135 -22.24 1.75 15.71
C ASN A 135 -22.90 2.23 17.02
N ASP A 136 -24.02 2.93 16.91
CA ASP A 136 -24.86 3.27 18.05
C ASP A 136 -25.58 2.01 18.60
N SER A 137 -26.45 2.21 19.60
CA SER A 137 -27.22 1.11 20.21
C SER A 137 -28.19 0.42 19.26
N LEU A 138 -28.44 0.99 18.08
CA LEU A 138 -29.29 0.45 17.02
C LEU A 138 -28.49 -0.19 15.88
N GLY A 139 -27.15 -0.18 15.95
CA GLY A 139 -26.29 -0.67 14.89
C GLY A 139 -26.07 0.35 13.76
N THR A 140 -26.48 1.61 13.93
CA THR A 140 -26.30 2.66 12.93
C THR A 140 -24.89 3.26 13.08
N PRO A 141 -24.09 3.34 12.00
CA PRO A 141 -22.80 4.00 12.07
C PRO A 141 -22.94 5.49 12.40
N VAL A 142 -22.30 5.92 13.49
CA VAL A 142 -22.15 7.31 13.90
C VAL A 142 -20.68 7.66 13.79
N CYS A 143 -20.36 8.63 12.93
CA CYS A 143 -19.00 9.07 12.68
C CYS A 143 -18.74 10.43 13.34
N VAL A 144 -17.58 10.55 13.99
CA VAL A 144 -17.07 11.81 14.53
C VAL A 144 -15.83 12.20 13.74
N THR A 145 -15.77 13.45 13.29
CA THR A 145 -14.61 13.98 12.56
C THR A 145 -13.35 13.95 13.41
N GLY A 146 -12.25 13.52 12.79
CA GLY A 146 -10.95 13.32 13.42
C GLY A 146 -10.78 11.92 13.97
N ILE A 147 -9.53 11.62 14.36
CA ILE A 147 -9.16 10.39 15.04
C ILE A 147 -8.58 10.78 16.39
N SER A 148 -9.23 10.32 17.46
CA SER A 148 -8.87 10.65 18.85
C SER A 148 -8.48 9.39 19.62
N PRO A 149 -7.18 9.09 19.75
CA PRO A 149 -6.76 7.88 20.45
C PRO A 149 -7.14 7.80 21.92
N GLY A 150 -7.25 8.96 22.59
CA GLY A 150 -7.63 9.05 24.00
C GLY A 150 -6.59 8.50 24.98
N GLN A 151 -5.39 8.13 24.50
CA GLN A 151 -4.32 7.56 25.32
C GLN A 151 -2.93 7.88 24.75
N PRO A 152 -1.86 7.79 25.56
CA PRO A 152 -0.49 7.93 25.07
C PRO A 152 -0.13 6.81 24.09
N ILE A 153 0.64 7.17 23.06
CA ILE A 153 1.09 6.27 21.99
C ILE A 153 2.61 6.36 21.84
N LYS A 154 3.31 5.23 21.69
CA LYS A 154 4.75 5.20 21.39
C LYS A 154 4.99 5.50 19.90
N GLN A 155 5.72 6.57 19.60
CA GLN A 155 6.05 6.98 18.23
C GLN A 155 4.80 7.09 17.33
N PRO A 156 3.82 7.95 17.68
CA PRO A 156 2.58 8.04 16.94
C PRO A 156 2.81 8.48 15.49
N ALA A 157 2.15 7.78 14.58
CA ALA A 157 2.12 8.04 13.16
C ALA A 157 0.68 7.99 12.64
N LEU A 158 0.37 8.82 11.64
CA LEU A 158 -0.82 8.62 10.82
C LEU A 158 -0.48 7.60 9.74
N LYS A 159 -1.11 6.42 9.78
CA LYS A 159 -1.12 5.46 8.67
C LYS A 159 -2.33 5.72 7.78
N TYR A 160 -2.12 5.69 6.48
CA TYR A 160 -3.17 5.83 5.48
C TYR A 160 -2.83 5.06 4.22
N GLY A 161 -3.87 4.68 3.49
CA GLY A 161 -3.79 3.67 2.46
C GLY A 161 -3.94 2.27 3.07
N ASP A 162 -4.76 1.47 2.42
CA ASP A 162 -5.04 0.09 2.83
C ASP A 162 -3.99 -0.90 2.31
N GLY A 163 -3.07 -0.45 1.46
CA GLY A 163 -2.14 -1.34 0.77
C GLY A 163 -2.84 -2.23 -0.25
N LEU A 164 -4.14 -2.01 -0.54
CA LEU A 164 -4.94 -2.81 -1.43
C LEU A 164 -5.41 -2.01 -2.66
N ARG A 165 -6.01 -0.84 -2.44
CA ARG A 165 -6.48 0.10 -3.47
C ARG A 165 -5.64 1.37 -3.50
N TYR A 166 -4.81 1.56 -2.49
CA TYR A 166 -3.93 2.72 -2.36
C TYR A 166 -2.59 2.29 -1.79
N ALA A 167 -1.52 2.98 -2.19
CA ALA A 167 -0.21 2.84 -1.56
C ALA A 167 -0.30 3.20 -0.08
N LYS A 168 0.31 2.37 0.77
CA LYS A 168 0.29 2.51 2.24
C LYS A 168 1.46 3.38 2.68
N PHE A 169 1.18 4.37 3.51
CA PHE A 169 2.18 5.28 4.10
C PHE A 169 2.02 5.35 5.61
N ALA A 170 3.11 5.68 6.30
CA ALA A 170 3.13 6.01 7.71
C ALA A 170 3.82 7.37 7.90
N TYR A 171 3.05 8.39 8.26
CA TYR A 171 3.58 9.72 8.55
C TYR A 171 3.79 9.89 10.05
N LEU A 172 5.05 9.95 10.51
CA LEU A 172 5.37 10.24 11.91
C LEU A 172 4.78 11.60 12.31
N LEU A 173 3.91 11.60 13.32
CA LEU A 173 3.30 12.83 13.78
C LEU A 173 4.36 13.67 14.53
N PRO A 174 4.47 14.98 14.23
CA PRO A 174 5.39 15.87 14.92
C PRO A 174 5.05 15.97 16.42
N ALA A 175 5.84 16.71 17.20
CA ALA A 175 5.48 16.97 18.59
C ALA A 175 4.18 17.78 18.68
N GLY A 176 3.32 17.44 19.64
CA GLY A 176 2.00 18.05 19.82
C GLY A 176 0.96 17.00 20.20
N ALA A 177 -0.17 17.46 20.74
CA ALA A 177 -1.31 16.61 21.05
C ALA A 177 -2.42 16.70 19.99
N VAL A 178 -2.51 17.82 19.28
CA VAL A 178 -3.51 18.08 18.25
C VAL A 178 -2.80 18.31 16.92
N HIS A 179 -3.23 17.60 15.89
CA HIS A 179 -2.68 17.69 14.54
C HIS A 179 -3.79 18.01 13.55
N ALA A 180 -3.64 19.12 12.83
CA ALA A 180 -4.48 19.48 11.69
C ALA A 180 -3.60 19.38 10.44
N LEU A 181 -3.82 18.35 9.63
CA LEU A 181 -3.01 18.05 8.44
C LEU A 181 -3.61 18.64 7.16
N ASP A 182 -4.71 19.40 7.28
CA ASP A 182 -5.51 19.94 6.19
C ASP A 182 -5.85 18.87 5.13
N THR A 183 -5.02 18.76 4.11
CA THR A 183 -5.14 17.84 2.98
C THR A 183 -3.92 16.94 2.88
N VAL A 184 -4.15 15.64 2.81
CA VAL A 184 -3.12 14.62 2.63
C VAL A 184 -3.35 13.90 1.31
N THR A 185 -2.36 13.89 0.43
CA THR A 185 -2.43 13.13 -0.82
C THR A 185 -2.36 11.63 -0.53
N ILE A 186 -3.12 10.83 -1.27
CA ILE A 186 -3.03 9.37 -1.28
C ILE A 186 -2.91 8.87 -2.72
N ILE A 187 -2.07 7.87 -2.95
CA ILE A 187 -1.76 7.38 -4.29
C ILE A 187 -2.61 6.13 -4.60
N PRO A 188 -3.54 6.19 -5.56
CA PRO A 188 -4.29 5.02 -5.99
C PRO A 188 -3.37 3.95 -6.60
N ILE A 189 -3.68 2.69 -6.35
CA ILE A 189 -3.14 1.53 -7.06
C ILE A 189 -4.31 0.83 -7.75
N ASP A 190 -4.04 0.16 -8.86
CA ASP A 190 -5.05 -0.64 -9.54
C ASP A 190 -5.75 -1.62 -8.58
N PRO A 191 -7.05 -1.92 -8.79
CA PRO A 191 -7.81 -2.80 -7.91
C PRO A 191 -7.28 -4.25 -7.92
N PRO A 192 -7.66 -5.09 -6.94
CA PRO A 192 -7.33 -6.52 -6.95
C PRO A 192 -7.73 -7.21 -8.26
N GLY A 193 -6.99 -8.26 -8.63
CA GLY A 193 -7.23 -9.02 -9.86
C GLY A 193 -6.67 -8.42 -11.16
N THR A 194 -6.08 -7.21 -11.13
CA THR A 194 -5.41 -6.61 -12.30
C THR A 194 -3.89 -6.82 -12.31
N GLY A 195 -3.35 -7.42 -11.25
CA GLY A 195 -1.92 -7.61 -11.07
C GLY A 195 -1.39 -8.84 -11.78
N GLN A 196 -0.11 -9.12 -11.53
CA GLN A 196 0.53 -10.36 -11.97
C GLN A 196 0.94 -11.21 -10.77
N PRO A 197 0.71 -12.54 -10.79
CA PRO A 197 1.21 -13.43 -9.74
C PRO A 197 2.74 -13.35 -9.58
N MET A 198 3.21 -13.34 -8.33
CA MET A 198 4.64 -13.34 -7.99
C MET A 198 5.17 -14.78 -7.98
N VAL A 199 5.53 -15.29 -9.16
CA VAL A 199 5.98 -16.69 -9.31
C VAL A 199 7.51 -16.76 -9.26
N PRO A 200 8.10 -17.57 -8.36
CA PRO A 200 9.54 -17.83 -8.35
C PRO A 200 10.07 -18.28 -9.72
N GLY A 201 11.23 -17.77 -10.12
CA GLY A 201 11.87 -18.01 -11.42
C GLY A 201 11.28 -17.21 -12.59
N VAL A 202 10.12 -16.56 -12.41
CA VAL A 202 9.45 -15.78 -13.46
C VAL A 202 9.43 -14.30 -13.11
N GLY A 203 9.03 -13.95 -11.88
CA GLY A 203 8.80 -12.57 -11.49
C GLY A 203 7.38 -12.08 -11.78
N ALA A 204 7.19 -10.77 -11.73
CA ALA A 204 5.89 -10.12 -11.95
C ALA A 204 6.07 -8.70 -12.49
N SER A 205 5.04 -8.14 -13.13
CA SER A 205 5.08 -6.78 -13.67
C SER A 205 3.75 -6.04 -13.53
N SER A 206 3.81 -4.74 -13.34
CA SER A 206 2.65 -3.84 -13.26
C SER A 206 3.08 -2.42 -13.59
N HIS A 207 2.38 -1.74 -14.51
CA HIS A 207 2.72 -0.37 -14.95
C HIS A 207 4.19 -0.15 -15.34
N GLY A 208 4.81 -1.16 -15.96
CA GLY A 208 6.22 -1.13 -16.36
C GLY A 208 7.21 -1.37 -15.21
N VAL A 209 6.76 -1.38 -13.95
CA VAL A 209 7.56 -1.85 -12.81
C VAL A 209 7.64 -3.37 -12.86
N LYS A 210 8.83 -3.93 -12.67
CA LYS A 210 9.09 -5.37 -12.76
C LYS A 210 9.80 -5.86 -11.51
N LEU A 211 9.33 -6.99 -11.00
CA LEU A 211 10.01 -7.81 -10.01
C LEU A 211 10.68 -8.98 -10.71
N GLY A 212 11.98 -9.16 -10.48
CA GLY A 212 12.68 -10.39 -10.84
C GLY A 212 12.86 -11.28 -9.62
N LEU A 213 12.35 -12.51 -9.71
CA LEU A 213 12.41 -13.53 -8.65
C LEU A 213 13.28 -14.70 -9.14
N THR A 214 14.21 -15.16 -8.31
CA THR A 214 14.99 -16.37 -8.59
C THR A 214 14.11 -17.63 -8.50
N GLU A 215 14.54 -18.73 -9.10
CA GLU A 215 13.78 -20.00 -9.07
C GLU A 215 13.59 -20.54 -7.64
N ASP A 216 14.55 -20.26 -6.75
CA ASP A 216 14.52 -20.63 -5.33
C ASP A 216 13.87 -19.56 -4.44
N ALA A 217 13.35 -18.48 -5.02
CA ALA A 217 12.70 -17.42 -4.28
C ALA A 217 11.48 -17.95 -3.50
N ARG A 218 11.35 -17.48 -2.27
CA ARG A 218 10.13 -17.60 -1.48
C ARG A 218 9.46 -16.25 -1.40
N VAL A 219 8.14 -16.28 -1.59
CA VAL A 219 7.27 -15.11 -1.52
C VAL A 219 6.33 -15.34 -0.34
N HIS A 220 6.37 -14.44 0.64
CA HIS A 220 5.50 -14.51 1.82
C HIS A 220 4.57 -13.31 1.83
N VAL A 221 3.30 -13.53 1.47
CA VAL A 221 2.24 -12.52 1.54
C VAL A 221 1.55 -12.63 2.90
N ASP A 222 1.24 -11.49 3.52
CA ASP A 222 0.42 -11.48 4.74
C ASP A 222 -1.03 -11.86 4.42
N ILE A 223 -1.34 -13.15 4.57
CA ILE A 223 -2.66 -13.71 4.28
C ILE A 223 -3.77 -13.22 5.23
N LEU A 224 -3.43 -12.53 6.32
CA LEU A 224 -4.42 -11.92 7.22
C LEU A 224 -4.91 -10.57 6.69
N SER A 225 -4.02 -9.84 6.00
CA SER A 225 -4.35 -8.57 5.36
C SER A 225 -4.87 -8.76 3.92
N TYR A 226 -4.38 -9.78 3.22
CA TYR A 226 -4.76 -10.10 1.85
C TYR A 226 -5.35 -11.52 1.85
N MET A 227 -6.67 -11.62 1.97
CA MET A 227 -7.34 -12.90 2.21
C MET A 227 -7.64 -13.65 0.93
N GLU A 228 -7.88 -12.93 -0.16
CA GLU A 228 -8.28 -13.50 -1.44
C GLU A 228 -7.08 -13.62 -2.40
N ASP A 229 -7.08 -14.66 -3.24
CA ASP A 229 -5.97 -14.97 -4.15
C ASP A 229 -5.66 -13.82 -5.14
N ASP A 230 -6.67 -13.04 -5.53
CA ASP A 230 -6.53 -11.91 -6.43
C ASP A 230 -5.90 -10.67 -5.76
N GLU A 231 -5.87 -10.63 -4.44
CA GLU A 231 -5.19 -9.62 -3.63
C GLU A 231 -3.68 -9.90 -3.52
N HIS A 232 -3.25 -11.15 -3.75
CA HIS A 232 -1.85 -11.60 -3.67
C HIS A 232 -1.02 -11.23 -4.91
N GLN A 233 -1.63 -10.60 -5.91
CA GLN A 233 -0.97 -10.25 -7.16
C GLN A 233 -0.16 -8.96 -7.01
N PHE A 234 1.04 -8.94 -7.59
CA PHE A 234 1.88 -7.76 -7.65
C PHE A 234 1.21 -6.67 -8.48
N ARG A 235 1.00 -5.52 -7.85
CA ARG A 235 0.58 -4.29 -8.51
C ARG A 235 1.48 -3.15 -8.06
N ALA A 236 1.70 -2.20 -8.95
CA ALA A 236 2.57 -1.06 -8.69
C ALA A 236 2.02 0.20 -9.33
N VAL A 237 2.40 1.34 -8.77
CA VAL A 237 2.14 2.67 -9.34
C VAL A 237 3.42 3.49 -9.24
N VAL A 238 3.78 4.16 -10.32
CA VAL A 238 4.90 5.11 -10.37
C VAL A 238 4.33 6.51 -10.27
N PHE A 239 4.90 7.34 -9.41
CA PHE A 239 4.46 8.73 -9.22
C PHE A 239 5.65 9.65 -8.92
N GLY A 240 5.47 10.94 -9.20
CA GLY A 240 6.52 11.95 -9.07
C GLY A 240 6.54 12.64 -7.70
N PRO A 241 7.64 13.35 -7.36
CA PRO A 241 7.75 14.13 -6.12
C PRO A 241 6.66 15.20 -5.95
N SER A 242 6.12 15.73 -7.05
CA SER A 242 5.01 16.68 -7.04
C SER A 242 3.69 16.10 -6.55
N GLU A 243 3.54 14.78 -6.62
CA GLU A 243 2.37 14.03 -6.15
C GLU A 243 2.63 13.39 -4.78
N ALA A 244 3.86 13.51 -4.27
CA ALA A 244 4.30 12.83 -3.07
C ALA A 244 3.46 13.26 -1.85
N PRO A 245 3.00 12.30 -1.04
CA PRO A 245 2.26 12.64 0.16
C PRO A 245 3.22 13.11 1.28
N ILE A 246 2.65 13.65 2.35
CA ILE A 246 3.42 14.23 3.47
C ILE A 246 4.35 13.24 4.19
N ALA A 247 4.16 11.93 4.00
CA ALA A 247 5.05 10.88 4.52
C ALA A 247 6.39 10.78 3.79
N VAL A 248 6.51 11.39 2.61
CA VAL A 248 7.75 11.42 1.84
C VAL A 248 8.63 12.55 2.36
N ASP A 249 9.79 12.20 2.92
CA ASP A 249 10.78 13.17 3.38
C ASP A 249 11.46 13.84 2.18
N GLN A 250 11.09 15.10 1.93
CA GLN A 250 11.63 15.90 0.82
C GLN A 250 13.14 16.13 0.96
N ALA A 251 13.71 16.06 2.16
CA ALA A 251 15.15 16.21 2.36
C ALA A 251 15.96 15.04 1.78
N LEU A 252 15.32 13.89 1.54
CA LEU A 252 15.97 12.74 0.89
C LEU A 252 16.16 12.96 -0.61
N GLY A 253 15.49 13.95 -1.22
CA GLY A 253 15.68 14.31 -2.62
C GLY A 253 15.29 13.18 -3.57
N PHE A 254 14.22 12.44 -3.26
CA PHE A 254 13.69 11.45 -4.18
C PHE A 254 13.19 12.14 -5.45
N GLU A 255 13.49 11.51 -6.56
CA GLU A 255 13.13 11.98 -7.89
C GLU A 255 12.07 11.05 -8.51
N LEU A 256 12.00 9.80 -8.05
CA LEU A 256 11.03 8.80 -8.50
C LEU A 256 10.49 8.04 -7.29
N LEU A 257 9.17 7.83 -7.23
CA LEU A 257 8.51 7.08 -6.16
C LEU A 257 7.69 5.95 -6.75
N VAL A 258 7.64 4.82 -6.05
CA VAL A 258 6.89 3.63 -6.48
C VAL A 258 6.10 3.07 -5.31
N GLY A 259 4.77 3.01 -5.42
CA GLY A 259 3.91 2.31 -4.47
C GLY A 259 3.69 0.89 -4.95
N THR A 260 3.85 -0.11 -4.08
CA THR A 260 3.65 -1.52 -4.43
C THR A 260 2.70 -2.23 -3.45
N THR A 261 2.04 -3.26 -3.93
CA THR A 261 1.11 -4.13 -3.19
C THR A 261 1.27 -5.58 -3.67
N PRO A 262 1.02 -6.61 -2.84
CA PRO A 262 0.61 -6.55 -1.42
C PRO A 262 1.73 -6.03 -0.53
N VAL A 263 1.46 -4.96 0.23
CA VAL A 263 2.42 -4.36 1.17
C VAL A 263 2.83 -5.40 2.21
N GLU A 264 4.08 -5.35 2.68
CA GLU A 264 4.66 -6.32 3.63
C GLU A 264 4.85 -7.73 3.03
N THR A 265 4.70 -7.90 1.70
CA THR A 265 5.13 -9.15 1.03
C THR A 265 6.64 -9.28 1.04
N THR A 266 7.18 -10.31 1.69
CA THR A 266 8.63 -10.55 1.84
C THR A 266 9.18 -11.50 0.78
N PHE A 267 10.41 -11.23 0.29
CA PHE A 267 11.12 -12.03 -0.72
C PHE A 267 12.45 -12.57 -0.19
N CYS A 268 12.67 -13.88 -0.37
CA CYS A 268 13.89 -14.55 0.07
C CYS A 268 14.42 -15.52 -0.99
N PRO A 269 15.56 -15.22 -1.68
CA PRO A 269 16.37 -14.00 -1.57
C PRO A 269 15.61 -12.74 -2.01
N HIS A 270 16.19 -11.55 -1.76
CA HIS A 270 15.59 -10.27 -2.15
C HIS A 270 15.25 -10.24 -3.65
N ALA A 271 14.10 -9.67 -3.99
CA ALA A 271 13.68 -9.53 -5.38
C ALA A 271 14.47 -8.41 -6.06
N SER A 272 14.88 -8.61 -7.31
CA SER A 272 15.34 -7.47 -8.12
C SER A 272 14.16 -6.59 -8.51
N LEU A 273 14.39 -5.28 -8.58
CA LEU A 273 13.36 -4.30 -8.98
C LEU A 273 13.87 -3.51 -10.19
N SER A 274 13.03 -3.42 -11.22
CA SER A 274 13.21 -2.51 -12.35
C SER A 274 12.02 -1.57 -12.46
N VAL A 275 12.29 -0.29 -12.67
CA VAL A 275 11.29 0.79 -12.75
C VAL A 275 11.51 1.58 -14.04
N PRO A 276 10.46 2.01 -14.75
CA PRO A 276 10.62 2.89 -15.91
C PRO A 276 11.39 4.17 -15.56
N ASN A 277 12.42 4.51 -16.35
CA ASN A 277 13.21 5.74 -16.19
C ASN A 277 12.45 6.95 -16.76
N SER A 278 11.34 7.30 -16.11
CA SER A 278 10.49 8.43 -16.51
C SER A 278 11.18 9.80 -16.39
N GLU A 279 12.20 9.90 -15.55
CA GLU A 279 13.01 11.10 -15.36
C GLU A 279 14.04 11.33 -16.48
N GLY A 280 14.21 10.37 -17.39
CA GLY A 280 15.12 10.51 -18.53
C GLY A 280 16.58 10.62 -18.13
N TRP A 281 16.97 9.99 -17.02
CA TRP A 281 18.37 9.92 -16.61
C TRP A 281 19.23 9.22 -17.66
N ALA A 282 20.50 9.61 -17.77
CA ALA A 282 21.41 9.00 -18.74
C ALA A 282 21.68 7.52 -18.38
N ALA A 283 21.86 6.67 -19.40
CA ALA A 283 22.30 5.30 -19.21
C ALA A 283 23.58 5.24 -18.34
N GLY A 284 23.63 4.28 -17.42
CA GLY A 284 24.75 4.13 -16.47
C GLY A 284 24.71 5.09 -15.27
N THR A 285 23.70 5.95 -15.13
CA THR A 285 23.55 6.79 -13.93
C THR A 285 23.39 5.91 -12.69
N GLU A 286 24.25 6.10 -11.69
CA GLU A 286 24.14 5.42 -10.40
C GLU A 286 22.97 5.99 -9.58
N VAL A 287 22.21 5.11 -8.96
CA VAL A 287 21.04 5.46 -8.16
C VAL A 287 21.03 4.73 -6.81
N GLU A 288 20.19 5.20 -5.91
CA GLU A 288 19.93 4.56 -4.62
C GLU A 288 18.42 4.28 -4.49
N PHE A 289 18.08 3.09 -3.98
CA PHE A 289 16.72 2.68 -3.66
C PHE A 289 16.52 2.70 -2.14
N PHE A 290 15.48 3.39 -1.72
CA PHE A 290 15.03 3.47 -0.34
C PHE A 290 13.66 2.84 -0.19
N ILE A 291 13.40 2.22 0.96
CA ILE A 291 12.09 1.68 1.32
C ILE A 291 11.49 2.46 2.48
N HIS A 292 10.18 2.68 2.43
CA HIS A 292 9.42 3.31 3.49
C HIS A 292 8.98 2.29 4.55
N GLY A 293 9.22 2.57 5.82
CA GLY A 293 8.81 1.71 6.92
C GLY A 293 7.37 1.95 7.35
N VAL A 294 6.45 1.06 6.97
CA VAL A 294 5.03 1.11 7.38
C VAL A 294 4.68 0.09 8.47
N SER A 295 5.52 -0.94 8.61
CA SER A 295 5.40 -2.04 9.58
C SER A 295 5.88 -1.63 10.98
N LEU A 296 5.36 -2.26 12.03
CA LEU A 296 5.76 -1.99 13.41
C LEU A 296 7.05 -2.68 13.82
N GLU A 297 7.40 -3.75 13.10
CA GLU A 297 8.55 -4.61 13.33
C GLU A 297 9.86 -3.89 12.99
N GLU A 298 9.80 -2.82 12.20
CA GLU A 298 10.95 -1.98 11.83
C GLU A 298 12.13 -2.81 11.28
N GLU A 299 11.83 -3.94 10.63
CA GLU A 299 12.86 -4.90 10.26
C GLU A 299 13.81 -4.30 9.21
N TRP A 300 13.24 -3.63 8.21
CA TRP A 300 13.94 -3.19 7.01
C TRP A 300 13.97 -1.66 6.82
N ALA A 301 13.15 -0.92 7.58
CA ALA A 301 13.20 0.54 7.64
C ALA A 301 12.62 1.04 8.98
N PRO A 302 13.04 2.22 9.47
CA PRO A 302 12.43 2.85 10.64
C PRO A 302 10.93 3.09 10.42
N TYR A 303 10.14 2.97 11.48
CA TYR A 303 8.70 3.17 11.45
C TYR A 303 8.36 4.61 11.10
N GLY A 304 7.64 4.79 10.00
CA GLY A 304 7.35 6.08 9.35
C GLY A 304 8.57 6.80 8.77
N GLY A 305 9.71 6.10 8.68
CA GLY A 305 10.96 6.59 8.11
C GLY A 305 11.33 5.89 6.81
N TRP A 306 12.58 6.08 6.40
CA TRP A 306 13.14 5.56 5.15
C TRP A 306 14.51 4.95 5.40
N ALA A 307 14.81 3.83 4.74
CA ALA A 307 16.13 3.22 4.77
C ALA A 307 16.56 2.82 3.36
N LYS A 308 17.85 3.00 3.06
CA LYS A 308 18.44 2.50 1.82
C LYS A 308 18.46 0.98 1.86
N VAL A 309 17.96 0.33 0.81
CA VAL A 309 17.95 -1.14 0.67
C VAL A 309 18.78 -1.64 -0.49
N SER A 310 19.03 -0.80 -1.49
CA SER A 310 19.80 -1.20 -2.67
C SER A 310 20.48 0.00 -3.32
N ASP A 311 21.64 -0.24 -3.91
CA ASP A 311 22.17 0.57 -5.01
C ASP A 311 21.51 0.17 -6.33
N GLY A 312 21.70 0.96 -7.37
CA GLY A 312 21.27 0.58 -8.70
C GLY A 312 21.89 1.42 -9.80
N VAL A 313 21.43 1.16 -11.01
CA VAL A 313 21.92 1.83 -12.20
C VAL A 313 20.80 1.99 -13.23
N VAL A 314 20.83 3.08 -13.99
CA VAL A 314 20.02 3.19 -15.20
C VAL A 314 20.57 2.22 -16.26
N SER A 315 19.69 1.41 -16.84
CA SER A 315 20.00 0.41 -17.85
C SER A 315 20.81 0.99 -19.02
N ALA A 316 21.53 0.12 -19.74
CA ALA A 316 22.41 0.53 -20.84
C ALA A 316 21.69 1.24 -21.99
N ASP A 317 20.39 0.96 -22.19
CA ASP A 317 19.53 1.63 -23.16
C ASP A 317 18.85 2.90 -22.61
N GLY A 318 19.05 3.22 -21.33
CA GLY A 318 18.44 4.37 -20.67
C GLY A 318 16.96 4.20 -20.31
N ALA A 319 16.37 3.02 -20.53
CA ALA A 319 14.92 2.83 -20.40
C ALA A 319 14.45 2.56 -18.97
N GLU A 320 15.28 1.94 -18.13
CA GLU A 320 14.89 1.45 -16.82
C GLU A 320 15.91 1.83 -15.75
N VAL A 321 15.43 1.97 -14.51
CA VAL A 321 16.25 2.09 -13.31
C VAL A 321 16.19 0.74 -12.60
N VAL A 322 17.34 0.09 -12.43
CA VAL A 322 17.40 -1.30 -11.97
C VAL A 322 18.25 -1.39 -10.71
N THR A 323 17.82 -2.19 -9.73
CA THR A 323 18.64 -2.54 -8.56
C THR A 323 19.93 -3.24 -8.99
N ALA A 324 21.02 -3.04 -8.24
CA ALA A 324 22.31 -3.65 -8.52
C ALA A 324 22.25 -5.19 -8.41
N GLU A 325 23.11 -5.87 -9.18
CA GLU A 325 23.22 -7.33 -9.15
C GLU A 325 23.58 -7.85 -7.74
N GLY A 326 22.90 -8.90 -7.31
CA GLY A 326 23.07 -9.48 -5.97
C GLY A 326 22.46 -8.64 -4.82
N GLN A 327 21.91 -7.46 -5.13
CA GLN A 327 21.07 -6.67 -4.24
C GLN A 327 19.60 -6.80 -4.66
N GLY A 328 18.71 -6.07 -3.99
CA GLY A 328 17.29 -6.13 -4.28
C GLY A 328 16.44 -5.52 -3.19
N ILE A 329 15.13 -5.70 -3.31
CA ILE A 329 14.15 -5.28 -2.31
C ILE A 329 13.76 -6.46 -1.42
N PRO A 330 13.80 -6.32 -0.10
CA PRO A 330 13.48 -7.40 0.83
C PRO A 330 11.96 -7.63 0.94
N TYR A 331 11.14 -6.60 0.75
CA TYR A 331 9.69 -6.71 0.80
C TYR A 331 9.01 -5.58 0.00
N LEU A 332 7.71 -5.71 -0.27
CA LEU A 332 6.90 -4.70 -0.95
C LEU A 332 6.43 -3.59 -0.01
N SER A 333 6.69 -2.34 -0.38
CA SER A 333 6.25 -1.13 0.31
C SER A 333 6.19 0.04 -0.69
N VAL A 334 6.30 1.27 -0.19
CA VAL A 334 6.65 2.43 -1.02
C VAL A 334 8.17 2.54 -1.12
N PHE A 335 8.65 2.77 -2.34
CA PHE A 335 10.06 3.00 -2.65
C PHE A 335 10.31 4.44 -3.07
N GLY A 336 11.43 4.99 -2.61
CA GLY A 336 11.98 6.26 -3.07
C GLY A 336 13.29 6.00 -3.79
N ILE A 337 13.45 6.61 -4.97
CA ILE A 337 14.62 6.44 -5.82
C ILE A 337 15.20 7.81 -6.12
N ARG A 338 16.51 7.92 -5.99
CA ARG A 338 17.26 9.15 -6.29
C ARG A 338 18.57 8.82 -6.98
N ARG A 339 19.11 9.78 -7.72
CA ARG A 339 20.50 9.71 -8.19
C ARG A 339 21.45 9.74 -7.01
N LYS A 340 22.53 8.97 -7.11
CA LYS A 340 23.60 9.00 -6.12
C LYS A 340 24.34 10.35 -6.23
N PRO A 341 24.62 11.04 -5.10
CA PRO A 341 25.25 12.36 -5.10
C PRO A 341 26.72 12.34 -5.55
#